data_AF-A0A355E5B1-F1
#
_entry.id   AF-A0A355E5B1-F1
#
_cell.length_a   1.000
_cell.length_b   1.000
_cell.length_c   1.000
_cell.angle_alpha   90.00
_cell.angle_beta   90.00
_cell.angle_gamma   90.00
#
_symmetry.space_group_name_H-M   'P 1'
#
loop_
_entity.id
_entity.type
_entity.pdbx_description
1 polymer ?
#
loop_
_entity_poly.entity_id
_entity_poly.type
_entity_poly.pdbx_seq_one_letter_code
_entity_poly.pdbx_strand_id
1 'polypeptide(L)'
;MADESADKEPEKSPFIIKVVSFTKGFPFETRQGAFHSYTYLPFLGWLDPIALNLILCVLLLTLAVAIPAIHSRSRRTRGEKATAEGLAALRSAMSQSQKDTTWAPQPPEAMVRAGRLSAVPKADLLPYHEPSDAVLEAAEPDDQGGWRFDKASGDPARMVFVNCTHTDSRGTPWSSY
;
A
#
# COMPACT_ATOMS: atom_id res chain seq x y z
N MET A 1 41.67 -8.69 25.76
CA MET A 1 41.24 -7.36 25.31
C MET A 1 39.87 -7.53 24.68
N ALA A 2 38.84 -7.39 25.50
CA ALA A 2 37.45 -7.46 25.07
C ALA A 2 37.01 -6.03 24.77
N ASP A 3 36.54 -5.78 23.56
CA ASP A 3 36.08 -4.47 23.10
C ASP A 3 34.57 -4.40 23.31
N GLU A 4 34.18 -3.59 24.29
CA GLU A 4 32.82 -3.37 24.77
C GLU A 4 32.23 -2.22 23.95
N SER A 5 31.72 -2.53 22.76
CA SER A 5 31.07 -1.55 21.89
C SER A 5 29.61 -1.35 22.33
N ALA A 6 29.41 -0.32 23.16
CA ALA A 6 28.12 0.15 23.64
C ALA A 6 27.16 0.52 22.50
N ASP A 7 25.99 -0.11 22.52
CA ASP A 7 24.79 0.28 21.78
C ASP A 7 24.40 1.71 22.11
N LYS A 8 24.57 2.62 21.15
CA LYS A 8 23.93 3.94 21.18
C LYS A 8 22.57 3.82 20.50
N GLU A 9 21.51 3.86 21.29
CA GLU A 9 20.14 4.00 20.78
C GLU A 9 20.03 5.25 19.88
N PRO A 10 19.34 5.16 18.74
CA PRO A 10 19.07 6.31 17.89
C PRO A 10 18.08 7.25 18.58
N GLU A 11 18.57 8.45 18.92
CA GLU A 11 17.82 9.58 19.45
C GLU A 11 16.62 9.89 18.53
N LYS A 12 15.40 9.64 19.02
CA LYS A 12 14.16 9.93 18.30
C LYS A 12 13.99 11.43 18.16
N SER A 13 14.39 11.97 17.01
CA SER A 13 14.13 13.35 16.65
C SER A 13 12.60 13.62 16.59
N PRO A 14 12.08 14.61 17.33
CA PRO A 14 10.66 14.95 17.24
C PRO A 14 10.34 15.46 15.83
N PHE A 15 9.29 14.89 15.24
CA PHE A 15 8.76 15.29 13.94
C PHE A 15 8.10 16.68 14.09
N ILE A 16 8.87 17.75 13.90
CA ILE A 16 8.36 19.12 13.92
C ILE A 16 7.60 19.36 12.61
N ILE A 17 6.28 19.22 12.66
CA ILE A 17 5.39 19.70 11.61
C ILE A 17 5.45 21.23 11.63
N LYS A 18 6.27 21.83 10.75
CA LYS A 18 6.21 23.26 10.48
C LYS A 18 4.90 23.56 9.77
N VAL A 19 3.88 23.94 10.53
CA VAL A 19 2.68 24.58 9.99
C VAL A 19 3.13 25.94 9.45
N VAL A 20 3.32 26.02 8.13
CA VAL A 20 3.60 27.27 7.44
C VAL A 20 2.32 28.10 7.48
N SER A 21 2.20 28.94 8.49
CA SER A 21 1.15 29.96 8.58
C SER A 21 1.39 30.99 7.48
N PHE A 22 0.64 30.88 6.38
CA PHE A 22 0.65 31.84 5.28
C PHE A 22 -0.25 33.04 5.65
N THR A 23 0.15 33.82 6.65
CA THR A 23 -0.50 35.09 7.01
C THR A 23 0.34 36.26 6.49
N LYS A 24 0.47 36.36 5.17
CA LYS A 24 0.86 37.64 4.56
C LYS A 24 -0.38 38.53 4.48
N GLY A 25 -0.34 39.59 5.27
CA GLY A 25 -1.40 40.56 5.48
C GLY A 25 -1.96 41.12 4.19
N PHE A 26 -3.27 40.97 4.04
CA PHE A 26 -4.08 41.91 3.31
C PHE A 26 -4.51 43.02 4.28
N PRO A 27 -4.36 44.30 3.93
CA PRO A 27 -4.92 45.39 4.73
C PRO A 27 -6.45 45.28 4.69
N PHE A 28 -7.03 44.86 5.81
CA PHE A 28 -8.48 44.85 6.00
C PHE A 28 -8.92 46.25 6.37
N GLU A 29 -9.27 47.03 5.35
CA GLU A 29 -9.91 48.33 5.49
C GLU A 29 -11.35 48.10 5.98
N THR A 30 -11.61 48.39 7.26
CA THR A 30 -12.94 48.31 7.89
C THR A 30 -13.85 49.41 7.34
N ARG A 31 -14.38 49.22 6.14
CA ARG A 31 -15.60 49.92 5.70
C ARG A 31 -16.78 49.30 6.43
N GLN A 32 -17.31 50.03 7.41
CA GLN A 32 -18.69 49.87 7.89
C GLN A 32 -19.64 50.19 6.72
N GLY A 33 -19.89 49.20 5.87
CA GLY A 33 -20.87 49.24 4.80
C GLY A 33 -21.71 47.98 4.90
N ALA A 34 -23.02 48.18 5.03
CA ALA A 34 -24.07 47.18 5.16
C ALA A 34 -23.75 45.83 4.49
N PHE A 35 -23.53 44.82 5.35
CA PHE A 35 -23.44 43.41 4.97
C PHE A 35 -24.83 42.88 4.62
N HIS A 36 -25.32 43.14 3.40
CA HIS A 36 -26.48 42.43 2.86
C HIS A 36 -26.27 42.12 1.38
N SER A 37 -25.54 41.04 1.13
CA SER A 37 -25.74 40.28 -0.09
C SER A 37 -25.05 38.94 0.09
N TYR A 38 -25.74 38.03 0.78
CA TYR A 38 -25.62 36.61 0.47
C TYR A 38 -25.94 36.51 -1.03
N THR A 39 -24.92 36.37 -1.87
CA THR A 39 -25.12 35.99 -3.28
C THR A 39 -25.56 34.54 -3.27
N TYR A 40 -26.85 34.34 -2.97
CA TYR A 40 -27.54 33.10 -3.20
C TYR A 40 -27.34 32.75 -4.66
N LEU A 41 -26.75 31.59 -4.93
CA LEU A 41 -26.80 30.98 -6.26
C LEU A 41 -28.29 30.98 -6.65
N PRO A 42 -28.71 31.68 -7.72
CA PRO A 42 -30.13 31.95 -8.00
C PRO A 42 -30.95 30.67 -8.24
N PHE A 43 -30.27 29.53 -8.38
CA PHE A 43 -30.89 28.22 -8.54
C PHE A 43 -31.28 27.53 -7.21
N LEU A 44 -30.72 27.95 -6.07
CA LEU A 44 -30.92 27.32 -4.76
C LEU A 44 -31.82 28.12 -3.80
N GLY A 45 -32.22 29.34 -4.19
CA GLY A 45 -33.03 30.23 -3.34
C GLY A 45 -34.48 29.79 -3.13
N TRP A 46 -34.94 28.72 -3.79
CA TRP A 46 -36.28 28.14 -3.64
C TRP A 46 -36.35 26.97 -2.66
N LEU A 47 -35.20 26.48 -2.17
CA LEU A 47 -35.20 25.41 -1.18
C LEU A 47 -35.22 26.02 0.21
N ASP A 48 -36.20 25.62 1.01
CA ASP A 48 -36.26 25.98 2.42
C ASP A 48 -34.94 25.64 3.11
N PRO A 49 -34.40 26.50 3.99
CA PRO A 49 -33.15 26.22 4.70
C PRO A 49 -33.23 24.91 5.50
N ILE A 50 -34.44 24.51 5.92
CA ILE A 50 -34.71 23.22 6.55
C ILE A 50 -34.47 22.06 5.57
N ALA A 51 -34.97 22.17 4.34
CA ALA A 51 -34.78 21.15 3.30
C ALA A 51 -33.29 20.99 2.95
N LEU A 52 -32.54 22.08 2.86
CA LEU A 52 -31.09 22.04 2.62
C LEU A 52 -30.35 21.31 3.76
N ASN A 53 -30.69 21.61 5.01
CA ASN A 53 -30.09 20.95 6.17
C ASN A 53 -30.42 19.45 6.20
N LEU A 54 -31.65 19.06 5.86
CA LEU A 54 -32.04 17.65 5.77
C LEU A 54 -31.26 16.90 4.68
N ILE A 55 -31.11 17.50 3.49
CA ILE A 55 -30.31 16.92 2.40
C ILE A 55 -28.86 16.73 2.85
N LEU A 56 -28.28 17.75 3.51
CA LEU A 56 -26.92 17.66 4.03
C LEU A 56 -26.77 16.55 5.07
N CYS A 57 -27.73 16.43 6.01
CA CYS A 57 -27.73 15.36 7.00
C CYS A 57 -27.78 13.96 6.35
N VAL A 58 -28.65 13.75 5.37
CA VAL A 58 -28.75 12.48 4.64
C VAL A 58 -27.46 12.18 3.88
N LEU A 59 -26.86 13.19 3.23
CA LEU A 59 -25.57 13.04 2.54
C LEU A 59 -24.44 12.64 3.51
N LEU A 60 -24.36 13.29 4.66
CA LEU A 60 -23.35 12.98 5.67
C LEU A 60 -23.53 11.56 6.24
N LEU A 61 -24.77 11.14 6.49
CA LEU A 61 -25.08 9.79 6.95
C LEU A 61 -24.72 8.72 5.90
N THR A 62 -25.03 8.97 4.62
CA THR A 62 -24.68 8.02 3.55
C THR A 62 -23.16 7.92 3.36
N LEU A 63 -22.44 9.04 3.42
CA LEU A 63 -20.97 9.04 3.37
C LEU A 63 -20.34 8.31 4.57
N ALA A 64 -20.87 8.49 5.77
CA ALA A 64 -20.36 7.82 6.97
C ALA A 64 -20.41 6.29 6.85
N VAL A 65 -21.42 5.74 6.17
CA VAL A 65 -21.54 4.30 5.92
C VAL A 65 -20.69 3.85 4.72
N ALA A 66 -20.59 4.66 3.67
CA ALA A 66 -19.88 4.28 2.44
C ALA A 66 -18.35 4.30 2.59
N ILE A 67 -17.79 5.24 3.34
CA ILE A 67 -16.33 5.45 3.45
C ILE A 67 -15.58 4.20 3.97
N PRO A 68 -16.01 3.52 5.05
CA PRO A 68 -15.31 2.32 5.53
C PRO A 68 -15.25 1.20 4.49
N ALA A 69 -16.32 1.01 3.71
CA ALA A 69 -16.40 -0.02 2.68
C ALA A 69 -15.51 0.29 1.47
N ILE A 70 -15.42 1.57 1.08
CA ILE A 70 -14.52 2.01 0.00
C ILE A 70 -13.06 1.84 0.46
N HIS A 71 -12.76 2.19 1.70
CA HIS A 71 -11.41 2.11 2.25
C HIS A 71 -10.92 0.65 2.37
N SER A 72 -11.77 -0.30 2.79
CA SER A 72 -11.38 -1.71 2.86
C SER A 72 -11.12 -2.31 1.47
N ARG A 73 -11.95 -2.01 0.47
CA ARG A 73 -11.75 -2.42 -0.93
C ARG A 73 -10.49 -1.80 -1.53
N SER A 74 -10.24 -0.51 -1.25
CA SER A 74 -9.06 0.19 -1.74
C SER A 74 -7.77 -0.38 -1.15
N ARG A 75 -7.76 -0.72 0.15
CA ARG A 75 -6.60 -1.37 0.79
C ARG A 75 -6.31 -2.73 0.18
N ARG A 76 -7.33 -3.58 0.03
CA ARG A 76 -7.19 -4.89 -0.62
C ARG A 76 -6.60 -4.73 -2.01
N THR A 77 -7.25 -4.00 -2.90
CA THR A 77 -6.79 -3.83 -4.30
C THR A 77 -5.38 -3.24 -4.42
N ARG A 78 -4.99 -2.34 -3.49
CA ARG A 78 -3.61 -1.84 -3.43
C ARG A 78 -2.62 -2.94 -3.04
N GLY A 79 -2.94 -3.75 -2.03
CA GLY A 79 -2.11 -4.88 -1.61
C GLY A 79 -1.95 -5.92 -2.72
N GLU A 80 -3.04 -6.28 -3.38
CA GLU A 80 -3.02 -7.23 -4.51
C GLU A 80 -2.12 -6.73 -5.65
N LYS A 81 -2.19 -5.43 -5.98
CA LYS A 81 -1.32 -4.81 -6.98
C LYS A 81 0.15 -4.81 -6.54
N ALA A 82 0.43 -4.47 -5.28
CA ALA A 82 1.79 -4.48 -4.75
C ALA A 82 2.40 -5.88 -4.77
N THR A 83 1.62 -6.91 -4.42
CA THR A 83 2.03 -8.31 -4.51
C THR A 83 2.32 -8.71 -5.96
N ALA A 84 1.45 -8.35 -6.91
CA ALA A 84 1.68 -8.66 -8.32
C ALA A 84 2.94 -7.99 -8.89
N GLU A 85 3.18 -6.73 -8.52
CA GLU A 85 4.40 -6.00 -8.90
C GLU A 85 5.65 -6.62 -8.25
N GLY A 86 5.56 -7.02 -6.98
CA GLY A 86 6.62 -7.74 -6.27
C GLY A 86 6.97 -9.07 -6.93
N LEU A 87 5.96 -9.85 -7.32
CA LEU A 87 6.14 -11.11 -8.02
C LEU A 87 6.84 -10.92 -9.38
N ALA A 88 6.43 -9.90 -10.14
CA ALA A 88 7.08 -9.56 -11.40
C ALA A 88 8.55 -9.15 -11.21
N ALA A 89 8.86 -8.38 -10.17
CA ALA A 89 10.22 -7.99 -9.83
C ALA A 89 11.09 -9.21 -9.47
N LEU A 90 10.58 -10.12 -8.65
CA LEU A 90 11.25 -11.37 -8.28
C LEU A 90 11.56 -12.25 -9.50
N ARG A 91 10.58 -12.42 -10.39
CA ARG A 91 10.74 -13.20 -11.64
C ARG A 91 11.74 -12.57 -12.60
N SER A 92 11.73 -11.24 -12.71
CA SER A 92 12.71 -10.50 -13.51
C SER A 92 14.13 -10.71 -12.96
N ALA A 93 14.31 -10.58 -11.65
CA ALA A 93 15.60 -10.80 -11.00
C ALA A 93 16.08 -12.25 -11.15
N MET A 94 15.19 -13.24 -11.06
CA MET A 94 15.51 -14.65 -11.33
C MET A 94 15.93 -14.91 -12.76
N SER A 95 15.20 -14.36 -13.74
CA SER A 95 15.56 -14.50 -15.15
C SER A 95 16.94 -13.90 -15.44
N GLN A 96 17.29 -12.77 -14.82
CA GLN A 96 18.64 -12.19 -14.91
C GLN A 96 19.68 -13.08 -14.22
N SER A 97 19.39 -13.57 -13.02
CA SER A 97 20.30 -14.45 -12.27
C SER A 97 20.66 -15.73 -13.02
N GLN A 98 19.71 -16.33 -13.74
CA GLN A 98 19.95 -17.54 -14.53
C GLN A 98 20.82 -17.29 -15.76
N LYS A 99 20.78 -16.09 -16.35
CA LYS A 99 21.67 -15.75 -17.47
C LYS A 99 23.12 -15.66 -17.03
N ASP A 100 23.35 -15.20 -15.81
CA ASP A 100 24.70 -14.99 -15.26
C ASP A 100 25.28 -16.25 -14.62
N THR A 101 24.45 -17.21 -14.20
CA THR A 101 24.86 -18.35 -13.37
C THR A 101 24.49 -19.66 -14.04
N THR A 102 25.49 -20.49 -14.37
CA THR A 102 25.26 -21.73 -15.12
C THR A 102 24.65 -22.87 -14.28
N TRP A 103 24.68 -22.78 -12.94
CA TRP A 103 24.61 -24.00 -12.11
C TRP A 103 23.42 -24.15 -11.16
N ALA A 104 22.68 -23.09 -10.81
CA ALA A 104 21.44 -23.24 -10.04
C ALA A 104 20.62 -21.93 -9.94
N PRO A 105 19.29 -22.01 -9.89
CA PRO A 105 18.44 -20.92 -9.40
C PRO A 105 18.84 -20.53 -7.97
N GLN A 106 18.89 -19.23 -7.71
CA GLN A 106 19.15 -18.69 -6.37
C GLN A 106 17.84 -18.28 -5.70
N PRO A 107 17.70 -18.45 -4.38
CA PRO A 107 16.54 -17.93 -3.67
C PRO A 107 16.59 -16.38 -3.63
N PRO A 108 15.44 -15.68 -3.48
CA PRO A 108 15.38 -14.22 -3.47
C PRO A 108 16.33 -13.54 -2.46
N GLU A 109 16.54 -14.14 -1.29
CA GLU A 109 17.47 -13.60 -0.27
C GLU A 109 18.92 -13.60 -0.75
N ALA A 110 19.30 -14.58 -1.58
CA ALA A 110 20.61 -14.59 -2.21
C ALA A 110 20.74 -13.50 -3.29
N MET A 111 19.64 -13.14 -3.96
CA MET A 111 19.62 -12.04 -4.94
C MET A 111 19.76 -10.67 -4.29
N VAL A 112 19.20 -10.48 -3.10
CA VAL A 112 19.43 -9.28 -2.30
C VAL A 112 20.92 -9.16 -1.93
N ARG A 113 21.53 -10.24 -1.45
CA ARG A 113 22.98 -10.27 -1.15
C ARG A 113 23.86 -10.02 -2.37
N ALA A 114 23.41 -10.47 -3.55
CA ALA A 114 24.08 -10.22 -4.82
C ALA A 114 23.85 -8.81 -5.39
N GLY A 115 23.03 -7.97 -4.74
CA GLY A 115 22.71 -6.61 -5.21
C GLY A 115 21.77 -6.55 -6.41
N ARG A 116 21.11 -7.66 -6.78
CA ARG A 116 20.13 -7.72 -7.88
C ARG A 116 18.74 -7.26 -7.46
N LEU A 117 18.45 -7.36 -6.17
CA LEU A 117 17.26 -6.83 -5.53
C LEU A 117 17.69 -5.91 -4.38
N SER A 118 16.98 -4.81 -4.19
CA SER A 118 17.19 -3.94 -3.02
C SER A 118 16.71 -4.61 -1.73
N ALA A 119 15.59 -5.32 -1.80
CA ALA A 119 15.01 -6.13 -0.75
C ALA A 119 14.06 -7.17 -1.36
N VAL A 120 13.68 -8.19 -0.60
CA VAL A 120 12.55 -9.06 -0.97
C VAL A 120 11.26 -8.24 -0.78
N PRO A 121 10.42 -8.08 -1.83
CA PRO A 121 9.17 -7.34 -1.69
C PRO A 121 8.24 -8.08 -0.72
N LYS A 122 7.38 -7.35 -0.01
CA LYS A 122 6.36 -7.97 0.84
C LYS A 122 5.17 -8.41 -0.02
N ALA A 123 4.71 -9.64 0.19
CA ALA A 123 3.41 -10.08 -0.29
C ALA A 123 2.33 -9.52 0.64
N ASP A 124 1.54 -8.57 0.15
CA ASP A 124 0.37 -8.01 0.83
C ASP A 124 -0.88 -8.77 0.37
N LEU A 125 -1.34 -9.68 1.23
CA LEU A 125 -2.38 -10.68 0.93
C LEU A 125 -3.62 -10.48 1.80
N LEU A 126 -3.90 -9.23 2.16
CA LEU A 126 -5.08 -8.90 2.95
C LEU A 126 -6.39 -9.31 2.23
N PRO A 127 -7.38 -9.84 2.96
CA PRO A 127 -7.45 -9.95 4.42
C PRO A 127 -6.92 -11.29 4.98
N TYR A 128 -6.29 -12.13 4.16
CA TYR A 128 -5.98 -13.51 4.53
C TYR A 128 -4.71 -13.62 5.37
N HIS A 129 -3.66 -12.91 4.95
CA HIS A 129 -2.36 -12.91 5.62
C HIS A 129 -1.85 -11.49 5.81
N GLU A 130 -1.16 -11.26 6.92
CA GLU A 130 -0.41 -10.02 7.14
C GLU A 130 0.74 -9.90 6.12
N PRO A 131 1.14 -8.67 5.73
CA PRO A 131 2.23 -8.47 4.78
C PRO A 131 3.53 -9.13 5.22
N SER A 132 4.06 -10.04 4.40
CA SER A 132 5.26 -10.85 4.71
C SER A 132 6.24 -10.86 3.52
N ASP A 133 7.53 -10.72 3.82
CA ASP A 133 8.65 -10.89 2.88
C ASP A 133 9.34 -12.25 3.03
N ALA A 134 8.81 -13.13 3.88
CA ALA A 134 9.37 -14.47 4.08
C ALA A 134 9.33 -15.27 2.77
N VAL A 135 10.44 -15.92 2.43
CA VAL A 135 10.51 -16.90 1.36
C VAL A 135 10.81 -18.26 1.96
N LEU A 136 10.04 -19.27 1.54
CA LEU A 136 10.24 -20.64 1.96
C LEU A 136 10.40 -21.53 0.73
N GLU A 137 11.38 -22.42 0.77
CA GLU A 137 11.61 -23.39 -0.30
C GLU A 137 10.58 -24.52 -0.19
N ALA A 138 9.64 -24.57 -1.14
CA ALA A 138 8.64 -25.63 -1.27
C ALA A 138 7.98 -25.56 -2.67
N ALA A 139 7.56 -26.71 -3.18
CA ALA A 139 6.85 -26.81 -4.46
C ALA A 139 5.35 -26.50 -4.35
N GLU A 140 4.77 -26.61 -3.15
CA GLU A 140 3.33 -26.43 -2.92
C GLU A 140 3.08 -25.29 -1.91
N PRO A 141 1.96 -24.55 -2.06
CA PRO A 141 1.55 -23.55 -1.08
C PRO A 141 1.01 -24.23 0.19
N ASP A 142 1.28 -23.63 1.34
CA ASP A 142 0.74 -24.05 2.65
C ASP A 142 -0.09 -22.97 3.35
N ASP A 143 -0.39 -21.90 2.63
CA ASP A 143 -1.23 -20.78 3.08
C ASP A 143 -0.70 -20.09 4.35
N GLN A 144 0.61 -19.95 4.49
CA GLN A 144 1.24 -19.13 5.56
C GLN A 144 1.49 -17.67 5.13
N GLY A 145 1.13 -17.29 3.90
CA GLY A 145 1.50 -16.01 3.30
C GLY A 145 2.98 -15.92 2.92
N GLY A 146 3.38 -14.77 2.35
CA GLY A 146 4.73 -14.58 1.80
C GLY A 146 4.93 -15.27 0.44
N TRP A 147 6.14 -15.74 0.21
CA TRP A 147 6.59 -16.31 -1.06
C TRP A 147 7.00 -17.78 -0.92
N ARG A 148 6.74 -18.57 -1.97
CA ARG A 148 7.35 -19.88 -2.14
C ARG A 148 8.37 -19.84 -3.24
N PHE A 149 9.45 -20.59 -3.03
CA PHE A 149 10.50 -20.80 -4.01
C PHE A 149 10.60 -22.29 -4.35
N ASP A 150 10.30 -22.66 -5.59
CA ASP A 150 10.48 -24.02 -6.09
C ASP A 150 11.73 -24.09 -6.97
N LYS A 151 12.84 -24.50 -6.38
CA LYS A 151 14.11 -24.68 -7.08
C LYS A 151 14.04 -25.78 -8.16
N ALA A 152 13.15 -26.76 -8.02
CA ALA A 152 13.03 -27.90 -8.93
C ALA A 152 12.23 -27.57 -10.19
N SER A 153 11.48 -26.46 -10.20
CA SER A 153 10.59 -26.08 -11.30
C SER A 153 11.28 -25.96 -12.66
N GLY A 154 12.55 -25.55 -12.69
CA GLY A 154 13.32 -25.32 -13.93
C GLY A 154 12.90 -24.08 -14.74
N ASP A 155 11.67 -23.59 -14.56
CA ASP A 155 11.14 -22.37 -15.18
C ASP A 155 11.19 -21.16 -14.22
N PRO A 156 11.95 -20.08 -14.52
CA PRO A 156 11.98 -18.84 -13.73
C PRO A 156 10.61 -18.28 -13.37
N ALA A 157 9.62 -18.44 -14.25
CA ALA A 157 8.29 -17.92 -14.02
C ALA A 157 7.56 -18.71 -12.93
N ARG A 158 7.87 -19.99 -12.76
CA ARG A 158 7.22 -20.89 -11.78
C ARG A 158 8.07 -21.13 -10.53
N MET A 159 9.35 -20.76 -10.57
CA MET A 159 10.26 -20.86 -9.43
C MET A 159 9.86 -20.01 -8.24
N VAL A 160 9.09 -18.93 -8.43
CA VAL A 160 8.51 -18.18 -7.33
C VAL A 160 7.03 -17.97 -7.55
N PHE A 161 6.28 -18.15 -6.47
CA PHE A 161 4.84 -17.94 -6.45
C PHE A 161 4.39 -17.45 -5.08
N VAL A 162 3.16 -16.93 -5.03
CA VAL A 162 2.55 -16.42 -3.80
C VAL A 162 2.08 -17.59 -2.93
N ASN A 163 2.47 -17.60 -1.66
CA ASN A 163 2.11 -18.66 -0.72
C ASN A 163 0.70 -18.48 -0.13
N CYS A 164 -0.32 -18.55 -1.00
CA CYS A 164 -1.72 -18.36 -0.59
C CYS A 164 -2.63 -19.20 -1.47
N THR A 165 -3.57 -19.92 -0.84
CA THR A 165 -4.56 -20.75 -1.55
C THR A 165 -5.86 -19.99 -1.86
N HIS A 166 -6.00 -18.79 -1.31
CA HIS A 166 -7.14 -17.91 -1.54
C HIS A 166 -7.09 -17.22 -2.92
N THR A 167 -8.19 -16.56 -3.28
CA THR A 167 -8.32 -15.85 -4.55
C THR A 167 -8.12 -14.34 -4.42
N ASP A 168 -7.66 -13.72 -5.50
CA ASP A 168 -7.61 -12.27 -5.66
C ASP A 168 -9.04 -11.68 -5.78
N SER A 169 -9.15 -10.35 -5.89
CA SER A 169 -10.42 -9.66 -6.08
C SER A 169 -11.16 -10.02 -7.37
N ARG A 170 -10.50 -10.71 -8.32
CA ARG A 170 -11.05 -11.19 -9.59
C ARG A 170 -11.42 -12.67 -9.56
N GLY A 171 -11.18 -13.37 -8.46
CA GLY A 171 -11.45 -14.81 -8.33
C GLY A 171 -10.33 -15.72 -8.85
N THR A 172 -9.13 -15.19 -9.09
CA THR A 172 -7.96 -15.94 -9.54
C THR A 172 -7.16 -16.43 -8.31
N PRO A 173 -6.84 -17.73 -8.19
CA PRO A 173 -6.02 -18.23 -7.08
C PRO A 173 -4.62 -17.62 -7.07
N TRP A 174 -4.15 -17.18 -5.90
CA TRP A 174 -2.81 -16.59 -5.76
C TRP A 174 -1.68 -17.52 -6.17
N SER A 175 -1.80 -18.81 -5.89
CA SER A 175 -0.84 -19.84 -6.30
C SER A 175 -0.76 -20.06 -7.82
N SER A 176 -1.72 -19.56 -8.59
CA SER A 176 -1.73 -19.69 -10.06
C SER A 176 -0.97 -18.59 -10.78
N TYR A 177 -0.60 -17.52 -10.07
CA TYR A 177 0.16 -16.41 -10.64
C TYR A 177 1.56 -16.84 -11.01
#